data_AF-A0AB34Q4N6-F1
#
_entry.id   AF-A0AB34Q4N6-F1
#
_cell.length_a   1.000
_cell.length_b   1.000
_cell.length_c   1.000
_cell.angle_alpha   90.00
_cell.angle_beta   90.00
_cell.angle_gamma   90.00
#
_symmetry.space_group_name_H-M   'P 1'
#
loop_
_entity.id
_entity.type
_entity.pdbx_description
1 polymer ?
#
loop_
_entity_poly.entity_id
_entity_poly.type
_entity_poly.pdbx_seq_one_letter_code
_entity_poly.pdbx_strand_id
1 'polypeptide(L)'
;MLCRVHTQVEQDELMAFPEVILPLAAREFGGDEVVTLLSLQEQLLTEYGWRLTLSDLGLLCVCPLLLVRTPEEVAAALDRGQVVARVVLDALATQVDTTMKVAS
;
A
#
# COMPACT_ATOMS: atom_id res chain seq x y z
N MET A 1 -5.02 -5.32 9.00
CA MET A 1 -4.89 -5.15 7.53
C MET A 1 -5.45 -6.40 6.87
N LEU A 2 -5.99 -6.27 5.66
CA LEU A 2 -6.52 -7.40 4.89
C LEU A 2 -5.54 -7.73 3.75
N CYS A 3 -5.43 -9.00 3.38
CA CYS A 3 -4.67 -9.44 2.21
C CYS A 3 -5.63 -9.88 1.11
N ARG A 4 -5.32 -9.56 -0.13
CA ARG A 4 -6.00 -10.06 -1.31
C ARG A 4 -4.96 -10.53 -2.31
N VAL A 5 -5.27 -11.59 -3.04
CA VAL A 5 -4.43 -12.08 -4.14
C VAL A 5 -5.31 -12.13 -5.37
N HIS A 6 -4.97 -11.35 -6.39
CA HIS A 6 -5.57 -11.49 -7.71
C HIS A 6 -4.72 -12.46 -8.52
N THR A 7 -5.36 -13.28 -9.34
CA THR A 7 -4.66 -14.23 -10.21
C THR A 7 -5.06 -14.01 -11.66
N GLN A 8 -4.10 -14.06 -12.55
CA GLN A 8 -4.32 -13.98 -13.99
C GLN A 8 -3.48 -15.05 -14.69
N VAL A 9 -4.01 -15.66 -15.74
CA VAL A 9 -3.22 -16.54 -16.60
C VAL A 9 -2.70 -15.72 -17.77
N GLU A 10 -1.39 -15.68 -17.95
CA GLU A 10 -0.72 -15.01 -19.06
C GLU A 10 0.27 -15.99 -19.72
N GLN A 11 0.13 -16.22 -21.03
CA GLN A 11 1.00 -17.14 -21.78
C GLN A 11 1.16 -18.55 -21.17
N ASP A 12 0.07 -19.09 -20.59
CA ASP A 12 0.03 -20.39 -19.89
C ASP A 12 0.75 -20.41 -18.52
N GLU A 13 1.21 -19.26 -18.02
CA GLU A 13 1.71 -19.10 -16.66
C GLU A 13 0.67 -18.44 -15.74
N LEU A 14 0.53 -18.96 -14.52
CA LEU A 14 -0.29 -18.34 -13.48
C LEU A 14 0.50 -17.19 -12.83
N MET A 15 -0.01 -15.98 -13.00
CA MET A 15 0.52 -14.76 -12.39
C MET A 15 -0.33 -14.38 -11.19
N ALA A 16 0.30 -13.94 -10.10
CA ALA A 16 -0.40 -13.48 -8.92
C ALA A 16 -0.01 -12.04 -8.57
N PHE A 17 -1.00 -11.30 -8.09
CA PHE A 17 -0.88 -9.89 -7.72
C PHE A 17 -1.35 -9.74 -6.27
N PRO A 18 -0.42 -9.81 -5.31
CA PRO A 18 -0.74 -9.62 -3.91
C PRO A 18 -1.01 -8.15 -3.61
N GLU A 19 -2.01 -7.91 -2.78
CA GLU A 19 -2.48 -6.60 -2.36
C GLU A 19 -2.67 -6.62 -0.84
N VAL A 20 -2.08 -5.66 -0.14
CA VAL A 20 -2.31 -5.44 1.29
C VAL A 20 -3.17 -4.20 1.45
N ILE A 21 -4.40 -4.39 1.91
CA ILE A 21 -5.40 -3.35 2.07
C ILE A 21 -5.28 -2.75 3.48
N LEU A 22 -5.10 -1.43 3.51
CA LEU A 22 -4.99 -0.62 4.71
C LEU A 22 -6.38 -0.30 5.25
N PRO A 23 -6.55 -0.15 6.57
CA PRO A 23 -7.81 0.24 7.19
C PRO A 23 -8.04 1.76 7.09
N LEU A 24 -7.87 2.33 5.89
CA LEU A 24 -7.97 3.76 5.61
C LEU A 24 -8.74 3.97 4.30
N ALA A 25 -9.86 4.68 4.35
CA ALA A 25 -10.63 5.02 3.16
C ALA A 25 -10.03 6.23 2.46
N ALA A 26 -9.78 6.16 1.16
CA ALA A 26 -9.12 7.25 0.44
C ALA A 26 -9.88 8.58 0.51
N ARG A 27 -11.20 8.53 0.67
CA ARG A 27 -12.07 9.70 0.86
C ARG A 27 -11.81 10.49 2.15
N GLU A 28 -11.08 9.90 3.10
CA GLU A 28 -10.70 10.54 4.36
C GLU A 28 -9.50 11.49 4.17
N PHE A 29 -8.84 11.44 3.01
CA PHE A 29 -7.68 12.26 2.68
C PHE A 29 -8.06 13.36 1.70
N GLY A 30 -7.74 14.60 2.06
CA GLY A 30 -7.92 15.80 1.24
C GLY A 30 -6.77 16.77 1.47
N GLY A 31 -6.87 17.99 0.96
CA GLY A 31 -5.96 19.10 1.33
C GLY A 31 -4.47 18.74 1.38
N ASP A 32 -3.83 19.07 2.51
CA ASP A 32 -2.40 18.86 2.74
C ASP A 32 -2.04 17.37 2.86
N GLU A 33 -2.98 16.53 3.31
CA GLU A 33 -2.78 15.08 3.39
C GLU A 33 -2.52 14.45 2.01
N VAL A 34 -3.02 15.06 0.92
CA VAL A 34 -2.72 14.62 -0.46
C VAL A 34 -1.23 14.79 -0.78
N VAL A 35 -0.59 15.87 -0.34
CA VAL A 35 0.85 16.10 -0.57
C VAL A 35 1.67 15.05 0.16
N THR A 36 1.25 14.68 1.37
CA THR A 36 1.84 13.59 2.15
C THR A 36 1.68 12.24 1.45
N LEU A 37 0.48 11.93 0.94
CA LEU A 37 0.26 10.69 0.18
C LEU A 37 1.13 10.63 -1.07
N LEU A 38 1.32 11.73 -1.79
CA LEU A 38 2.19 11.81 -2.95
C LEU A 38 3.66 11.59 -2.59
N SER A 39 4.12 12.18 -1.48
CA SER A 39 5.48 12.00 -0.98
C SER A 39 5.73 10.55 -0.54
N LEU A 40 4.77 9.94 0.15
CA LEU A 40 4.81 8.52 0.52
C LEU A 40 4.82 7.62 -0.72
N GLN A 41 3.99 7.92 -1.72
CA GLN A 41 3.98 7.20 -2.99
C GLN A 41 5.37 7.22 -3.66
N GLU A 42 6.06 8.36 -3.67
CA GLU A 42 7.42 8.46 -4.22
C GLU A 42 8.42 7.58 -3.47
N GLN A 43 8.40 7.61 -2.14
CA GLN A 43 9.26 6.75 -1.31
C GLN A 43 8.96 5.27 -1.51
N LEU A 44 7.69 4.88 -1.56
CA LEU A 44 7.29 3.49 -1.79
C LEU A 44 7.80 2.98 -3.15
N LEU A 45 7.70 3.80 -4.20
CA LEU A 45 8.15 3.41 -5.53
C LEU A 45 9.67 3.26 -5.60
N THR A 46 10.41 4.16 -4.96
CA THR A 46 11.87 4.27 -5.09
C THR A 46 12.63 3.37 -4.11
N GLU A 47 12.18 3.30 -2.86
CA GLU A 47 12.91 2.58 -1.80
C GLU A 47 12.38 1.17 -1.58
N TYR A 48 11.07 0.97 -1.71
CA TYR A 48 10.45 -0.31 -1.38
C TYR A 48 10.13 -1.14 -2.63
N GLY A 49 9.93 -0.50 -3.78
CA GLY A 49 9.39 -1.17 -4.98
C GLY A 49 7.90 -1.50 -4.85
N TRP A 50 7.16 -0.66 -4.13
CA TRP A 50 5.72 -0.80 -3.88
C TRP A 50 4.97 0.44 -4.36
N ARG A 51 3.67 0.28 -4.62
CA ARG A 51 2.77 1.35 -5.02
C ARG A 51 1.60 1.42 -4.04
N LEU A 52 1.29 2.62 -3.57
CA LEU A 52 0.02 2.93 -2.93
C LEU A 52 -1.04 3.12 -4.02
N THR A 53 -2.18 2.44 -3.87
CA THR A 53 -3.29 2.49 -4.81
C THR A 53 -4.61 2.40 -4.06
N LEU A 54 -5.71 2.44 -4.81
CA LEU A 54 -7.06 2.24 -4.30
C LEU A 54 -7.51 0.80 -4.58
N SER A 55 -8.05 0.15 -3.55
CA SER A 55 -8.80 -1.10 -3.70
C SER A 55 -10.19 -0.83 -4.29
N ASP A 56 -10.84 -1.88 -4.78
CA ASP A 56 -12.24 -1.82 -5.24
C ASP A 56 -13.24 -1.45 -4.13
N LEU A 57 -12.84 -1.54 -2.86
CA LEU A 57 -13.62 -1.11 -1.69
C LEU A 57 -13.44 0.38 -1.35
N GLY A 58 -12.63 1.12 -2.11
CA GLY A 58 -12.31 2.52 -1.82
C GLY A 58 -11.34 2.72 -0.65
N LEU A 59 -10.68 1.64 -0.21
CA LEU A 59 -9.63 1.67 0.80
C LEU A 59 -8.26 1.78 0.14
N LEU A 60 -7.33 2.47 0.80
CA LEU A 60 -5.92 2.49 0.40
C LEU A 60 -5.34 1.08 0.49
N CYS A 61 -4.47 0.73 -0.45
CA CYS A 61 -3.75 -0.54 -0.45
C CYS A 61 -2.35 -0.37 -1.01
N VAL A 62 -1.44 -1.26 -0.63
CA VAL A 62 -0.09 -1.34 -1.19
C VAL A 62 0.06 -2.61 -2.02
N CYS A 63 0.63 -2.46 -3.21
CA CYS A 63 0.91 -3.57 -4.13
C CYS A 63 2.38 -3.54 -4.55
N PRO A 64 3.04 -4.69 -4.76
CA PRO A 64 4.39 -4.70 -5.29
C PRO A 64 4.39 -4.26 -6.76
N LEU A 65 5.48 -3.63 -7.21
CA LEU A 65 5.67 -3.28 -8.62
C LEU A 65 6.04 -4.49 -9.48
N LEU A 66 6.71 -5.47 -8.87
CA LEU A 66 7.14 -6.69 -9.56
C LEU A 66 6.09 -7.79 -9.41
N LEU A 67 5.90 -8.49 -10.52
CA LEU A 67 5.03 -9.66 -10.61
C LEU A 67 5.62 -10.83 -9.84
N VAL A 68 4.74 -11.64 -9.25
CA VAL A 68 5.11 -12.91 -8.60
C VAL A 68 4.41 -14.06 -9.30
N ARG A 69 5.11 -15.20 -9.40
CA ARG A 69 4.69 -16.35 -10.23
C ARG A 69 4.45 -17.60 -9.40
N THR A 70 5.12 -17.72 -8.25
CA THR A 70 4.96 -18.90 -7.39
C THR A 70 4.18 -18.58 -6.12
N PRO A 71 3.48 -19.57 -5.52
CA PRO A 71 2.84 -19.39 -4.21
C PRO A 71 3.81 -18.92 -3.11
N GLU A 72 5.06 -19.38 -3.14
CA GLU A 72 6.10 -18.98 -2.19
C GLU A 72 6.48 -17.51 -2.36
N GLU A 73 6.61 -17.05 -3.61
CA GLU A 73 6.86 -15.63 -3.91
C GLU A 73 5.68 -14.76 -3.49
N VAL A 74 4.45 -15.24 -3.65
CA VAL A 74 3.22 -14.56 -3.18
C VAL A 74 3.24 -14.42 -1.66
N ALA A 75 3.51 -15.50 -0.93
CA ALA A 75 3.59 -15.46 0.53
C ALA A 75 4.67 -14.47 0.99
N ALA A 76 5.87 -14.54 0.42
CA ALA A 76 6.96 -13.63 0.76
C ALA A 76 6.65 -12.17 0.38
N ALA A 77 5.94 -11.94 -0.72
CA ALA A 77 5.48 -10.61 -1.10
C ALA A 77 4.43 -10.08 -0.11
N LEU A 78 3.46 -10.90 0.33
CA LEU A 78 2.48 -10.51 1.33
C LEU A 78 3.14 -10.17 2.68
N ASP A 79 4.12 -10.95 3.12
CA ASP A 79 4.88 -10.67 4.35
C ASP A 79 5.59 -9.31 4.28
N ARG A 80 6.28 -9.04 3.17
CA ARG A 80 6.88 -7.71 2.92
C ARG A 80 5.82 -6.62 2.84
N GLY A 81 4.69 -6.90 2.21
CA GLY A 81 3.57 -5.98 2.08
C GLY A 81 2.99 -5.56 3.43
N GLN A 82 2.95 -6.46 4.42
CA GLN A 82 2.54 -6.11 5.80
C GLN A 82 3.49 -5.10 6.44
N VAL A 83 4.80 -5.27 6.24
CA VAL A 83 5.81 -4.33 6.75
C VAL A 83 5.66 -2.97 6.08
N VAL A 84 5.55 -2.96 4.74
CA VAL A 84 5.35 -1.73 3.97
C VAL A 84 4.05 -1.02 4.40
N ALA A 85 2.95 -1.74 4.53
CA ALA A 85 1.68 -1.18 4.97
C ALA A 85 1.76 -0.59 6.39
N ARG A 86 2.52 -1.22 7.30
CA ARG A 86 2.79 -0.65 8.63
C ARG A 86 3.57 0.66 8.52
N VAL A 87 4.63 0.73 7.73
CA VAL A 87 5.41 1.96 7.52
C VAL A 87 4.52 3.09 7.01
N VAL A 88 3.64 2.81 6.04
CA VAL A 88 2.67 3.79 5.53
C VAL A 88 1.73 4.28 6.64
N LEU A 89 1.16 3.36 7.43
CA LEU A 89 0.28 3.72 8.53
C LEU A 89 0.98 4.60 9.58
N ASP A 90 2.22 4.26 9.94
CA ASP A 90 2.98 5.00 10.94
C ASP A 90 3.36 6.41 10.42
N ALA A 91 3.72 6.52 9.15
CA ALA A 91 4.01 7.81 8.52
C ALA A 91 2.77 8.72 8.47
N LEU A 92 1.61 8.16 8.13
CA LEU A 92 0.34 8.90 8.14
C LEU A 92 -0.09 9.29 9.56
N ALA A 93 0.10 8.42 10.56
CA ALA A 93 -0.24 8.71 11.95
C ALA A 93 0.63 9.81 12.57
N THR A 94 1.93 9.82 12.28
CA THR A 94 2.88 10.82 12.81
C THR A 94 2.53 12.25 12.38
N GLN A 95 1.93 12.40 11.20
CA GLN A 95 1.52 13.71 10.71
C GLN A 95 0.25 14.25 11.36
N VAL A 96 -0.72 13.38 11.67
CA VAL A 96 -1.94 13.77 12.40
C VAL A 96 -1.59 14.36 13.78
N ASP A 97 -0.63 13.75 14.48
CA ASP A 97 -0.17 14.24 15.79
C ASP A 97 0.57 15.58 15.68
N THR A 98 1.35 15.78 14.61
CA THR A 98 2.06 17.03 14.36
C THR A 98 1.10 18.18 14.03
N THR A 99 0.08 17.95 13.20
CA THR A 99 -0.94 18.95 12.85
C THR A 99 -1.78 19.35 14.06
N MET A 100 -2.16 18.39 14.92
CA MET A 100 -2.93 18.68 16.13
C MET A 100 -2.15 19.54 17.14
N LYS A 101 -0.82 19.37 17.19
CA LYS A 101 0.06 20.11 18.09
C LYS A 101 0.35 21.55 17.65
N VAL A 102 0.27 21.85 16.35
CA VAL A 102 0.45 23.22 15.80
C VAL A 102 -0.83 24.06 15.95
N ALA A 103 -1.99 23.42 16.05
CA ALA A 103 -3.29 24.08 16.22
C ALA A 103 -3.69 24.34 17.68
N SER A 104 -2.84 23.99 18.66
CA SER A 104 -3.04 24.17 20.11
C SER A 104 -2.20 25.32 20.66
#